data_AF-A0A553ACM6-F1
#
_entry.id   AF-A0A553ACM6-F1
#
_cell.length_a   1.000
_cell.length_b   1.000
_cell.length_c   1.000
_cell.angle_alpha   90.00
_cell.angle_beta   90.00
_cell.angle_gamma   90.00
#
_symmetry.space_group_name_H-M   'P 1'
#
loop_
_entity.id
_entity.type
_entity.pdbx_description
1 polymer ?
#
loop_
_entity_poly.entity_id
_entity_poly.type
_entity_poly.pdbx_seq_one_letter_code
_entity_poly.pdbx_strand_id
1 'polypeptide(L)'
;MKHLFLFLLIGSINLISAQSYSEKYNDLYKRYEYFNNQGIMIGYKYYDSLNEVWKYKDLSQSEQSTYINPIDINLLEKALSSKQNRYDTNVQRVQNAITDIQSKIWSLSFSDNTKTTINARFKNETLHYINSKKFDYSSNSMTNQVVNYLYSEVKTIENEESSTATPKNENLYEVPKKNVPEKNEALDFLKYRGGYKISQVSEYSFENKNWVLTQTDVGQNLFYYAGNYLYFKRGNNSWLDRKLDFKVYNSYTQTYYYNTPYGDVVISEDFKVVTLYDGNINNCSKKYEFIIEAFDKNIYPN
;
A
#
# COMPACT_ATOMS: atom_id res chain seq x y z
N MET A 1 43.11 86.20 25.40
CA MET A 1 43.94 85.02 25.08
C MET A 1 43.07 83.78 25.10
N LYS A 2 42.42 83.53 23.96
CA LYS A 2 41.81 82.25 23.60
C LYS A 2 42.91 81.42 22.93
N HIS A 3 42.71 80.11 22.79
CA HIS A 3 43.64 79.11 22.22
C HIS A 3 44.55 78.40 23.22
N LEU A 4 43.95 77.63 24.13
CA LEU A 4 44.63 76.45 24.70
C LEU A 4 43.65 75.34 25.10
N PHE A 5 42.66 75.04 24.25
CA PHE A 5 41.71 73.94 24.51
C PHE A 5 41.22 73.30 23.21
N LEU A 6 42.15 72.91 22.32
CA LEU A 6 41.81 72.20 21.08
C LEU A 6 42.90 71.21 20.65
N PHE A 7 43.46 70.44 21.59
CA PHE A 7 44.41 69.37 21.25
C PHE A 7 44.25 68.08 22.05
N LEU A 8 43.11 67.88 22.75
CA LEU A 8 42.86 66.69 23.58
C LEU A 8 41.61 65.92 23.17
N LEU A 9 41.21 66.01 21.89
CA LEU A 9 40.01 65.36 21.36
C LEU A 9 40.22 64.71 19.97
N ILE A 10 41.47 64.48 19.58
CA ILE A 10 41.83 63.84 18.29
C ILE A 10 42.61 62.51 18.52
N GLY A 11 42.80 62.08 19.78
CA GLY A 11 43.67 60.95 20.13
C GLY A 11 42.99 59.60 20.42
N SER A 12 41.67 59.48 20.40
CA SER A 12 40.98 58.29 20.98
C SER A 12 39.99 57.55 20.07
N ILE A 13 39.99 57.76 18.76
CA ILE A 13 39.03 57.08 17.84
C ILE A 13 39.63 55.88 17.09
N ASN A 14 40.86 55.47 17.39
CA ASN A 14 41.39 54.24 16.82
C ASN A 14 41.37 53.12 17.84
N LEU A 15 40.87 51.95 17.42
CA LEU A 15 41.04 50.60 18.00
C LEU A 15 39.85 50.01 18.79
N ILE A 16 38.67 49.90 18.16
CA ILE A 16 37.82 48.70 18.39
C ILE A 16 37.31 48.20 17.04
N SER A 17 38.23 47.65 16.23
CA SER A 17 37.84 46.76 15.13
C SER A 17 37.52 45.40 15.77
N ALA A 18 36.29 45.23 16.28
CA ALA A 18 35.81 43.91 16.64
C ALA A 18 35.77 43.07 15.36
N GLN A 19 36.76 42.19 15.17
CA GLN A 19 36.68 41.17 14.13
C GLN A 19 35.53 40.24 14.51
N SER A 20 34.37 40.45 13.88
CA SER A 20 33.18 39.64 14.06
C SER A 20 33.36 38.31 13.33
N TYR A 21 33.69 37.27 14.08
CA TYR A 21 33.56 35.90 13.58
C TYR A 21 32.17 35.38 13.92
N SER A 22 31.53 34.67 12.99
CA SER A 22 30.29 33.95 13.30
C SER A 22 30.61 32.53 13.71
N GLU A 23 30.01 32.09 14.81
CA GLU A 23 30.08 30.71 15.29
C GLU A 23 28.78 29.99 14.93
N LYS A 24 28.89 28.79 14.36
CA LYS A 24 27.75 27.92 14.09
C LYS A 24 28.06 26.51 14.57
N TYR A 25 27.18 25.93 15.37
CA TYR A 25 27.27 24.51 15.69
C TYR A 25 26.86 23.67 14.47
N ASN A 26 27.70 22.70 14.14
CA ASN A 26 27.44 21.75 13.09
C ASN A 26 27.08 20.40 13.72
N ASP A 27 25.77 20.11 13.72
CA ASP A 27 25.22 18.88 14.30
C ASP A 27 25.77 17.61 13.66
N LEU A 28 26.14 17.65 12.38
CA LEU A 28 26.66 16.51 11.64
C LEU A 28 28.09 16.16 12.11
N TYR A 29 28.94 17.18 12.31
CA TYR A 29 30.33 17.00 12.72
C TYR A 29 30.57 17.14 14.22
N LYS A 30 29.52 17.45 15.00
CA LYS A 30 29.58 17.70 16.44
C LYS A 30 30.70 18.70 16.81
N ARG A 31 30.80 19.78 16.04
CA ARG A 31 31.84 20.80 16.17
C ARG A 31 31.26 22.20 15.99
N TYR A 32 31.94 23.19 16.56
CA TYR A 32 31.66 24.60 16.32
C TYR A 32 32.51 25.10 15.15
N GLU A 33 31.88 25.69 14.15
CA GLU A 33 32.51 26.22 12.94
C GLU A 33 32.58 27.75 13.02
N TYR A 34 33.74 28.32 12.71
CA TYR A 34 34.00 29.75 12.77
C TYR A 34 34.16 30.32 11.37
N PHE A 35 33.41 31.38 11.05
CA PHE A 35 33.44 32.02 9.74
C PHE A 35 33.86 33.49 9.86
N ASN A 36 34.53 34.00 8.85
CA ASN A 36 34.88 35.42 8.73
C ASN A 36 33.70 36.26 8.21
N ASN A 37 33.89 37.58 8.12
CA ASN A 37 32.90 38.53 7.62
C ASN A 37 32.45 38.29 6.16
N GLN A 38 33.16 37.46 5.40
CA GLN A 38 32.82 37.09 4.02
C GLN A 38 32.07 35.75 3.96
N GLY A 39 31.77 35.14 5.12
CA GLY A 39 31.12 33.82 5.20
C GLY A 39 32.05 32.64 4.93
N ILE A 40 33.37 32.85 4.90
CA ILE A 40 34.36 31.80 4.68
C ILE A 40 34.76 31.19 6.03
N MET A 41 34.77 29.86 6.12
CA MET A 41 35.19 29.15 7.33
C MET A 41 36.71 29.32 7.53
N ILE A 42 37.09 29.80 8.71
CA ILE A 42 38.49 30.05 9.08
C ILE A 42 39.01 29.08 10.14
N GLY A 43 38.13 28.25 10.71
CA GLY A 43 38.52 27.26 11.70
C GLY A 43 37.32 26.52 12.29
N TYR A 44 37.61 25.51 13.09
CA TYR A 44 36.58 24.79 13.85
C TYR A 44 37.11 24.22 15.16
N LYS A 45 36.22 24.11 16.14
CA LYS A 45 36.46 23.55 17.47
C LYS A 45 35.65 22.26 17.66
N TYR A 46 36.32 21.16 17.98
CA TYR A 46 35.71 19.83 18.16
C TYR A 46 36.17 19.19 19.47
N TYR A 47 35.35 18.32 20.03
CA TYR A 47 35.69 17.59 21.26
C TYR A 47 36.43 16.31 20.89
N ASP A 48 37.66 16.16 21.38
CA ASP A 48 38.41 14.91 21.28
C ASP A 48 38.05 14.03 22.48
N SER A 49 37.24 13.00 22.23
CA SER A 49 36.77 12.07 23.26
C SER A 49 37.87 11.17 23.82
N LEU A 50 38.98 10.98 23.10
CA LEU A 50 40.08 10.13 23.55
C LEU A 50 40.93 10.83 24.62
N ASN A 51 41.11 12.14 24.46
CA ASN A 51 41.91 12.97 25.37
C ASN A 51 41.04 13.87 26.27
N GLU A 52 39.73 13.77 26.16
CA GLU A 52 38.73 14.55 26.91
C GLU A 52 38.95 16.07 26.84
N VAL A 53 39.37 16.57 25.68
CA VAL A 53 39.71 18.00 25.48
C VAL A 53 39.08 18.57 24.22
N TRP A 54 38.70 19.85 24.27
CA TRP A 54 38.33 20.60 23.07
C TRP A 54 39.58 21.00 22.28
N LYS A 55 39.63 20.62 21.01
CA LYS A 55 40.71 20.95 20.08
C LYS A 55 40.22 21.98 19.05
N TYR A 56 41.07 22.94 18.72
CA TYR A 56 40.83 23.93 17.68
C TYR A 56 41.73 23.66 16.48
N LYS A 57 41.16 23.73 15.28
CA LYS A 57 41.91 23.69 14.02
C LYS A 57 41.77 25.02 13.30
N ASP A 58 42.89 25.69 13.12
CA ASP A 58 42.99 26.91 12.34
C ASP A 58 43.16 26.58 10.86
N LEU A 59 42.39 27.25 10.00
CA LEU A 59 42.44 27.12 8.55
C LEU A 59 43.00 28.39 7.88
N SER A 60 43.37 29.41 8.65
CA SER A 60 43.82 30.71 8.16
C SER A 60 45.29 30.79 7.72
N GLN A 61 46.12 29.79 8.06
CA GLN A 61 47.58 29.85 7.86
C GLN A 61 48.25 28.69 7.09
N SER A 62 47.54 27.81 6.38
CA SER A 62 48.22 26.84 5.49
C SER A 62 47.66 26.82 4.07
N GLU A 63 48.61 26.84 3.13
CA GLU A 63 48.55 26.57 1.69
C GLU A 63 47.25 25.92 1.20
N GLN A 64 46.63 26.55 0.18
CA GLN A 64 45.48 26.03 -0.60
C GLN A 64 44.83 24.80 0.05
N SER A 65 44.09 25.03 1.13
CA SER A 65 43.24 23.99 1.67
C SER A 65 42.12 23.79 0.64
N THR A 66 42.38 22.96 -0.36
CA THR A 66 41.31 22.28 -1.10
C THR A 66 40.45 21.68 -0.01
N TYR A 67 39.26 22.27 0.18
CA TYR A 67 38.22 21.70 0.99
C TYR A 67 38.05 20.25 0.56
N ILE A 68 38.63 19.32 1.31
CA ILE A 68 38.39 17.90 1.13
C ILE A 68 37.02 17.70 1.75
N ASN A 69 36.00 17.58 0.90
CA ASN A 69 34.68 17.17 1.35
C ASN A 69 34.85 15.86 2.13
N PRO A 70 34.58 15.82 3.44
CA PRO A 70 34.82 14.63 4.27
C PRO A 70 33.89 13.48 3.89
N ILE A 71 32.83 13.76 3.13
CA ILE A 71 32.04 12.76 2.43
C ILE A 71 32.62 12.66 1.02
N ASP A 72 33.25 11.53 0.72
CA ASP A 72 33.48 11.16 -0.66
C ASP A 72 32.10 10.90 -1.28
N ILE A 73 31.56 11.93 -1.93
CA ILE A 73 30.23 11.90 -2.57
C ILE A 73 30.17 10.74 -3.58
N ASN A 74 31.29 10.44 -4.25
CA ASN A 74 31.35 9.31 -5.18
C ASN A 74 31.25 7.97 -4.43
N LEU A 75 31.87 7.85 -3.25
CA LEU A 75 31.74 6.66 -2.41
C LEU A 75 30.32 6.52 -1.85
N LEU A 76 29.69 7.61 -1.43
CA LEU A 76 28.30 7.63 -0.99
C LEU A 76 27.34 7.24 -2.11
N GLU A 77 27.48 7.83 -3.29
CA GLU A 77 26.70 7.50 -4.48
C GLU A 77 26.87 6.03 -4.87
N LYS A 78 28.11 5.50 -4.83
CA LYS A 78 28.39 4.07 -5.07
C LYS A 78 27.74 3.18 -4.01
N ALA A 79 27.80 3.56 -2.74
CA ALA A 79 27.19 2.80 -1.64
C ALA A 79 25.66 2.79 -1.72
N LEU A 80 25.04 3.94 -2.02
CA LEU A 80 23.59 4.05 -2.23
C LEU A 80 23.15 3.26 -3.46
N SER A 81 23.86 3.39 -4.58
CA SER A 81 23.60 2.63 -5.80
C SER A 81 23.72 1.12 -5.55
N SER A 82 24.76 0.69 -4.83
CA SER A 82 24.93 -0.72 -4.43
C SER A 82 23.78 -1.21 -3.55
N LYS A 83 23.31 -0.39 -2.59
CA LYS A 83 22.18 -0.72 -1.73
C LYS A 83 20.87 -0.82 -2.51
N GLN A 84 20.61 0.12 -3.43
CA GLN A 84 19.44 0.12 -4.30
C GLN A 84 19.44 -1.09 -5.22
N ASN A 85 20.57 -1.38 -5.88
CA ASN A 85 20.71 -2.55 -6.74
C ASN A 85 20.44 -3.86 -5.99
N ARG A 86 20.90 -3.98 -4.72
CA ARG A 86 20.58 -5.14 -3.87
C ARG A 86 19.09 -5.21 -3.55
N TYR A 87 18.47 -4.09 -3.20
CA TYR A 87 17.04 -4.02 -2.94
C TYR A 87 16.24 -4.49 -4.17
N ASP A 88 16.51 -3.92 -5.34
CA ASP A 88 15.80 -4.23 -6.59
C ASP A 88 15.98 -5.71 -6.97
N THR A 89 17.22 -6.20 -6.90
CA THR A 89 17.54 -7.61 -7.16
C THR A 89 16.78 -8.54 -6.21
N ASN A 90 16.70 -8.19 -4.94
CA ASN A 90 16.03 -9.02 -3.93
C ASN A 90 14.50 -8.96 -4.02
N VAL A 91 13.93 -7.82 -4.36
CA VAL A 91 12.49 -7.72 -4.69
C VAL A 91 12.18 -8.63 -5.88
N GLN A 92 13.00 -8.61 -6.92
CA GLN A 92 12.84 -9.52 -8.07
C GLN A 92 12.94 -10.99 -7.66
N ARG A 93 13.85 -11.35 -6.75
CA ARG A 93 13.98 -12.72 -6.22
C ARG A 93 12.71 -13.18 -5.49
N VAL A 94 12.10 -12.30 -4.69
CA VAL A 94 10.83 -12.59 -4.01
C VAL A 94 9.70 -12.75 -5.03
N GLN A 95 9.60 -11.86 -6.01
CA GLN A 95 8.60 -11.96 -7.09
C GLN A 95 8.75 -13.26 -7.87
N ASN A 96 9.98 -13.64 -8.24
CA ASN A 96 10.25 -14.90 -8.93
C ASN A 96 9.83 -16.11 -8.08
N ALA A 97 10.08 -16.08 -6.76
CA ALA A 97 9.63 -17.15 -5.86
C ALA A 97 8.10 -17.25 -5.79
N ILE A 98 7.39 -16.10 -5.75
CA ILE A 98 5.92 -16.08 -5.77
C ILE A 98 5.39 -16.68 -7.09
N THR A 99 5.95 -16.30 -8.23
CA THR A 99 5.57 -16.84 -9.54
C THR A 99 5.86 -18.33 -9.67
N ASP A 100 7.02 -18.79 -9.18
CA ASP A 100 7.38 -20.20 -9.15
C ASP A 100 6.40 -21.02 -8.30
N ILE A 101 6.08 -20.54 -7.09
CA ILE A 101 5.11 -21.19 -6.20
C ILE A 101 3.74 -21.27 -6.87
N GLN A 102 3.23 -20.18 -7.44
CA GLN A 102 1.95 -20.19 -8.15
C GLN A 102 1.94 -21.20 -9.30
N SER A 103 3.03 -21.28 -10.06
CA SER A 103 3.18 -22.26 -11.14
C SER A 103 3.18 -23.69 -10.61
N LYS A 104 3.91 -23.96 -9.51
CA LYS A 104 3.95 -25.26 -8.84
C LYS A 104 2.58 -25.69 -8.35
N ILE A 105 1.80 -24.80 -7.73
CA ILE A 105 0.43 -25.09 -7.29
C ILE A 105 -0.42 -25.59 -8.47
N TRP A 106 -0.34 -24.94 -9.63
CA TRP A 106 -1.11 -25.37 -10.81
C TRP A 106 -0.64 -26.70 -11.41
N SER A 107 0.63 -27.06 -11.20
CA SER A 107 1.21 -28.33 -11.63
C SER A 107 0.93 -29.52 -10.70
N LEU A 108 0.39 -29.29 -9.50
CA LEU A 108 0.11 -30.36 -8.52
C LEU A 108 -0.85 -31.43 -9.08
N SER A 109 -0.75 -32.67 -8.60
CA SER A 109 -1.64 -33.77 -8.98
C SER A 109 -2.97 -33.76 -8.21
N PHE A 110 -3.55 -32.57 -7.98
CA PHE A 110 -4.83 -32.40 -7.30
C PHE A 110 -5.96 -32.05 -8.26
N SER A 111 -7.20 -32.04 -7.75
CA SER A 111 -8.33 -31.47 -8.48
C SER A 111 -8.14 -29.96 -8.68
N ASP A 112 -8.71 -29.40 -9.75
CA ASP A 112 -8.62 -27.95 -10.01
C ASP A 112 -9.22 -27.12 -8.88
N ASN A 113 -10.25 -27.64 -8.20
CA ASN A 113 -10.83 -27.01 -7.01
C ASN A 113 -9.80 -26.93 -5.87
N THR A 114 -9.15 -28.04 -5.55
CA THR A 114 -8.10 -28.09 -4.52
C THR A 114 -6.93 -27.16 -4.85
N LYS A 115 -6.48 -27.13 -6.12
CA LYS A 115 -5.43 -26.18 -6.57
C LYS A 115 -5.85 -24.72 -6.38
N THR A 116 -7.10 -24.42 -6.70
CA THR A 116 -7.68 -23.08 -6.55
C THR A 116 -7.71 -22.68 -5.07
N THR A 117 -8.13 -23.58 -4.18
CA THR A 117 -8.11 -23.37 -2.73
C THR A 117 -6.69 -23.12 -2.22
N ILE A 118 -5.72 -23.98 -2.58
CA ILE A 118 -4.31 -23.81 -2.18
C ILE A 118 -3.77 -22.45 -2.65
N ASN A 119 -4.04 -22.05 -3.89
CA ASN A 119 -3.60 -20.76 -4.43
C ASN A 119 -4.28 -19.57 -3.76
N ALA A 120 -5.57 -19.68 -3.42
CA ALA A 120 -6.29 -18.62 -2.71
C ALA A 120 -5.73 -18.45 -1.29
N ARG A 121 -5.53 -19.55 -0.55
CA ARG A 121 -4.93 -19.54 0.79
C ARG A 121 -3.51 -18.98 0.76
N PHE A 122 -2.67 -19.39 -0.20
CA PHE A 122 -1.33 -18.81 -0.37
C PHE A 122 -1.36 -17.29 -0.57
N LYS A 123 -2.29 -16.77 -1.38
CA LYS A 123 -2.45 -15.32 -1.58
C LYS A 123 -2.96 -14.60 -0.33
N ASN A 124 -3.96 -15.15 0.33
CA ASN A 124 -4.68 -14.47 1.40
C ASN A 124 -3.99 -14.60 2.77
N GLU A 125 -3.32 -15.72 3.04
CA GLU A 125 -2.63 -15.97 4.30
C GLU A 125 -1.16 -15.55 4.18
N THR A 126 -0.44 -16.10 3.20
CA THR A 126 1.01 -15.93 3.09
C THR A 126 1.40 -14.58 2.49
N LEU A 127 0.87 -14.21 1.31
CA LEU A 127 1.25 -12.94 0.68
C LEU A 127 0.74 -11.72 1.46
N HIS A 128 -0.45 -11.82 2.06
CA HIS A 128 -0.96 -10.78 2.94
C HIS A 128 -0.04 -10.54 4.14
N TYR A 129 0.41 -11.62 4.81
CA TYR A 129 1.39 -11.51 5.90
C TYR A 129 2.64 -10.77 5.44
N ILE A 130 3.24 -11.16 4.30
CA ILE A 130 4.47 -10.54 3.81
C ILE A 130 4.26 -9.07 3.46
N ASN A 131 3.17 -8.74 2.75
CA ASN A 131 2.86 -7.35 2.35
C ASN A 131 2.55 -6.46 3.55
N SER A 132 2.05 -7.01 4.65
CA SER A 132 1.82 -6.27 5.90
C SER A 132 3.11 -5.93 6.65
N LYS A 133 4.24 -6.56 6.32
CA LYS A 133 5.53 -6.38 7.00
C LYS A 133 6.45 -5.46 6.20
N LYS A 134 7.15 -4.57 6.91
CA LYS A 134 8.18 -3.69 6.35
C LYS A 134 9.54 -4.39 6.34
N PHE A 135 9.69 -5.43 5.54
CA PHE A 135 10.97 -6.15 5.42
C PHE A 135 12.03 -5.29 4.71
N ASP A 136 13.28 -5.37 5.20
CA ASP A 136 14.42 -4.75 4.54
C ASP A 136 14.96 -5.65 3.41
N TYR A 137 14.47 -5.44 2.19
CA TYR A 137 14.93 -6.17 1.02
C TYR A 137 16.34 -5.76 0.55
N SER A 138 16.96 -4.73 1.14
CA SER A 138 18.38 -4.46 0.88
C SER A 138 19.32 -5.48 1.55
N SER A 139 18.78 -6.35 2.42
CA SER A 139 19.47 -7.45 3.07
C SER A 139 19.19 -8.81 2.40
N ASN A 140 20.25 -9.49 1.97
CA ASN A 140 20.15 -10.85 1.41
C ASN A 140 19.63 -11.86 2.44
N SER A 141 20.02 -11.71 3.71
CA SER A 141 19.58 -12.62 4.79
C SER A 141 18.09 -12.50 5.02
N MET A 142 17.57 -11.28 5.15
CA MET A 142 16.13 -11.03 5.30
C MET A 142 15.35 -11.53 4.07
N THR A 143 15.86 -11.26 2.87
CA THR A 143 15.24 -11.75 1.63
C THR A 143 15.17 -13.28 1.60
N ASN A 144 16.24 -13.97 2.00
CA ASN A 144 16.25 -15.44 2.08
C ASN A 144 15.23 -15.95 3.10
N GLN A 145 15.07 -15.28 4.24
CA GLN A 145 14.06 -15.64 5.24
C GLN A 145 12.64 -15.51 4.68
N VAL A 146 12.34 -14.43 3.96
CA VAL A 146 11.03 -14.23 3.30
C VAL A 146 10.77 -15.31 2.24
N VAL A 147 11.76 -15.62 1.40
CA VAL A 147 11.64 -16.67 0.38
C VAL A 147 11.42 -18.04 1.03
N ASN A 148 12.15 -18.38 2.09
CA ASN A 148 11.98 -19.64 2.80
C ASN A 148 10.59 -19.74 3.44
N TYR A 149 10.10 -18.65 4.03
CA TYR A 149 8.76 -18.57 4.59
C TYR A 149 7.68 -18.79 3.52
N LEU A 150 7.80 -18.16 2.34
CA LEU A 150 6.89 -18.39 1.20
C LEU A 150 6.75 -19.88 0.86
N TYR A 151 7.88 -20.59 0.73
CA TYR A 151 7.89 -22.01 0.41
C TYR A 151 7.41 -22.90 1.56
N SER A 152 7.66 -22.54 2.82
CA SER A 152 7.20 -23.34 3.96
C SER A 152 5.68 -23.25 4.10
N GLU A 153 5.11 -22.06 3.98
CA GLU A 153 3.66 -21.86 4.16
C GLU A 153 2.85 -22.53 3.06
N VAL A 154 3.26 -22.40 1.79
CA VAL A 154 2.54 -23.09 0.72
C VAL A 154 2.57 -24.62 0.90
N LYS A 155 3.68 -25.16 1.40
CA LYS A 155 3.79 -26.59 1.71
C LYS A 155 2.86 -27.00 2.85
N THR A 156 2.72 -26.15 3.87
CA THR A 156 1.75 -26.37 4.97
C THR A 156 0.32 -26.40 4.42
N ILE A 157 -0.06 -25.39 3.63
CA ILE A 157 -1.37 -25.31 2.98
C ILE A 157 -1.62 -26.55 2.10
N GLU A 158 -0.64 -26.94 1.30
CA GLU A 158 -0.72 -28.13 0.44
C GLU A 158 -1.03 -29.40 1.24
N ASN A 159 -0.35 -29.62 2.36
CA ASN A 159 -0.56 -30.79 3.21
C ASN A 159 -1.94 -30.78 3.88
N GLU A 160 -2.40 -29.61 4.31
CA GLU A 160 -3.73 -29.44 4.92
C GLU A 160 -4.85 -29.76 3.92
N GLU A 161 -4.75 -29.22 2.71
CA GLU A 161 -5.73 -29.45 1.63
C GLU A 161 -5.65 -30.89 1.06
N SER A 162 -4.48 -31.53 1.15
CA SER A 162 -4.34 -32.95 0.80
C SER A 162 -5.04 -33.86 1.80
N SER A 163 -5.03 -33.49 3.09
CA SER A 163 -5.62 -34.28 4.18
C SER A 163 -7.15 -34.21 4.21
N THR A 164 -7.73 -33.16 3.61
CA THR A 164 -9.18 -32.95 3.47
C THR A 164 -9.73 -33.45 2.13
N ALA A 165 -8.86 -33.79 1.17
CA ALA A 165 -9.24 -34.31 -0.13
C ALA A 165 -9.61 -35.80 -0.06
N THR A 166 -10.90 -36.13 -0.22
CA THR A 166 -11.36 -37.52 -0.39
C THR A 166 -10.66 -38.18 -1.59
N PRO A 167 -10.20 -39.45 -1.50
CA PRO A 167 -9.52 -40.11 -2.62
C PRO A 167 -10.45 -40.21 -3.84
N LYS A 168 -9.93 -39.89 -5.03
CA LYS A 168 -10.62 -40.17 -6.30
C LYS A 168 -10.80 -41.68 -6.44
N ASN A 169 -12.03 -42.17 -6.34
CA ASN A 169 -12.40 -43.45 -6.91
C ASN A 169 -12.94 -43.20 -8.32
N GLU A 170 -12.15 -43.56 -9.31
CA GLU A 170 -12.58 -43.68 -10.70
C GLU A 170 -13.62 -44.80 -10.75
N ASN A 171 -14.90 -44.48 -10.90
CA ASN A 171 -15.83 -45.30 -11.68
C ASN A 171 -17.10 -44.52 -12.06
N LEU A 172 -17.47 -44.74 -13.32
CA LEU A 172 -18.60 -44.19 -14.07
C LEU A 172 -19.87 -44.03 -13.26
N TYR A 173 -20.50 -42.86 -13.35
CA TYR A 173 -21.87 -42.71 -13.88
C TYR A 173 -22.00 -41.31 -14.49
N GLU A 174 -22.37 -41.25 -15.78
CA GLU A 174 -22.78 -40.01 -16.44
C GLU A 174 -24.02 -39.46 -15.75
N VAL A 175 -23.86 -38.33 -15.09
CA VAL A 175 -24.96 -37.51 -14.55
C VAL A 175 -25.03 -36.23 -15.41
N PRO A 176 -26.22 -35.77 -15.82
CA PRO A 176 -26.35 -34.66 -16.77
C PRO A 176 -25.72 -33.39 -16.21
N LYS A 177 -24.96 -32.69 -17.07
CA LYS A 177 -24.25 -31.43 -16.80
C LYS A 177 -25.06 -30.50 -15.88
N LYS A 178 -24.67 -30.42 -14.60
CA LYS A 178 -25.10 -29.36 -13.68
C LYS A 178 -23.96 -28.35 -13.57
N ASN A 179 -24.18 -27.21 -14.23
CA ASN A 179 -23.40 -25.98 -14.29
C ASN A 179 -22.20 -25.87 -13.34
N VAL A 180 -21.01 -26.05 -13.91
CA VAL A 180 -19.73 -25.59 -13.36
C VAL A 180 -19.82 -24.06 -13.19
N PRO A 181 -19.42 -23.46 -12.04
CA PRO A 181 -19.41 -22.00 -11.91
C PRO A 181 -18.46 -21.39 -12.93
N GLU A 182 -18.97 -20.47 -13.76
CA GLU A 182 -18.15 -19.66 -14.65
C GLU A 182 -17.16 -18.82 -13.83
N LYS A 183 -16.01 -18.57 -14.45
CA LYS A 183 -14.73 -18.02 -13.97
C LYS A 183 -14.74 -16.67 -13.21
N ASN A 184 -15.92 -16.15 -12.82
CA ASN A 184 -16.16 -14.73 -12.51
C ASN A 184 -16.75 -14.46 -11.11
N GLU A 185 -16.91 -15.47 -10.24
CA GLU A 185 -17.47 -15.33 -8.89
C GLU A 185 -16.40 -15.45 -7.80
N ALA A 186 -16.46 -14.61 -6.76
CA ALA A 186 -15.69 -14.81 -5.55
C ALA A 186 -16.28 -16.01 -4.77
N LEU A 187 -15.50 -17.07 -4.57
CA LEU A 187 -15.95 -18.33 -3.94
C LEU A 187 -16.63 -18.12 -2.57
N ASP A 188 -16.19 -17.12 -1.79
CA ASP A 188 -16.73 -16.79 -0.47
C ASP A 188 -18.16 -16.23 -0.52
N PHE A 189 -18.65 -15.87 -1.71
CA PHE A 189 -19.97 -15.29 -1.93
C PHE A 189 -21.05 -16.31 -2.30
N LEU A 190 -20.67 -17.57 -2.58
CA LEU A 190 -21.63 -18.63 -2.90
C LEU A 190 -22.71 -18.82 -1.83
N LYS A 191 -22.35 -18.60 -0.56
CA LYS A 191 -23.26 -18.69 0.60
C LYS A 191 -24.37 -17.63 0.60
N TYR A 192 -24.20 -16.55 -0.15
CA TYR A 192 -25.16 -15.44 -0.26
C TYR A 192 -26.09 -15.55 -1.47
N ARG A 193 -26.10 -16.69 -2.18
CA ARG A 193 -26.99 -16.86 -3.32
C ARG A 193 -28.46 -16.91 -2.89
N GLY A 194 -29.29 -16.22 -3.65
CA GLY A 194 -30.74 -16.21 -3.48
C GLY A 194 -31.32 -14.82 -3.29
N GLY A 195 -32.57 -14.77 -2.82
CA GLY A 195 -33.37 -13.57 -2.74
C GLY A 195 -33.31 -12.88 -1.38
N TYR A 196 -33.36 -11.55 -1.38
CA TYR A 196 -33.27 -10.71 -0.20
C TYR A 196 -34.25 -9.54 -0.27
N LYS A 197 -34.76 -9.15 0.90
CA LYS A 197 -35.42 -7.85 1.07
C LYS A 197 -34.37 -6.76 1.18
N ILE A 198 -34.70 -5.56 0.70
CA ILE A 198 -33.88 -4.36 0.86
C ILE A 198 -34.65 -3.38 1.75
N SER A 199 -34.03 -2.94 2.84
CA SER A 199 -34.62 -1.95 3.75
C SER A 199 -34.69 -0.59 3.09
N GLN A 200 -33.63 -0.23 2.38
CA GLN A 200 -33.39 1.11 1.86
C GLN A 200 -32.56 1.08 0.58
N VAL A 201 -32.96 1.90 -0.39
CA VAL A 201 -32.14 2.26 -1.54
C VAL A 201 -31.87 3.75 -1.50
N SER A 202 -30.60 4.14 -1.49
CA SER A 202 -30.16 5.54 -1.46
C SER A 202 -29.52 5.91 -2.79
N GLU A 203 -30.03 6.93 -3.47
CA GLU A 203 -29.47 7.47 -4.72
C GLU A 203 -28.62 8.70 -4.42
N TYR A 204 -27.43 8.75 -5.00
CA TYR A 204 -26.50 9.85 -4.85
C TYR A 204 -26.11 10.43 -6.20
N SER A 205 -25.94 11.74 -6.25
CA SER A 205 -25.38 12.51 -7.37
C SER A 205 -23.98 13.02 -6.99
N PHE A 206 -23.04 12.99 -7.92
CA PHE A 206 -21.69 13.53 -7.69
C PHE A 206 -21.65 15.01 -8.10
N GLU A 207 -21.69 15.89 -7.11
CA GLU A 207 -21.78 17.34 -7.29
C GLU A 207 -20.69 18.04 -6.48
N ASN A 208 -20.00 19.02 -7.07
CA ASN A 208 -18.97 19.81 -6.38
C ASN A 208 -17.92 18.95 -5.64
N LYS A 209 -17.50 17.84 -6.28
CA LYS A 209 -16.54 16.85 -5.75
C LYS A 209 -17.04 16.04 -4.53
N ASN A 210 -18.34 16.04 -4.26
CA ASN A 210 -18.94 15.31 -3.15
C ASN A 210 -20.13 14.47 -3.63
N TRP A 211 -20.37 13.36 -2.95
CA TRP A 211 -21.61 12.59 -3.14
C TRP A 211 -22.72 13.23 -2.32
N VAL A 212 -23.76 13.70 -3.01
CA VAL A 212 -24.96 14.30 -2.41
C VAL A 212 -26.09 13.29 -2.50
N LEU A 213 -26.72 12.97 -1.38
CA LEU A 213 -27.91 12.12 -1.35
C LEU A 213 -29.07 12.87 -2.01
N THR A 214 -29.65 12.31 -3.07
CA THR A 214 -30.73 12.93 -3.83
C THR A 214 -32.09 12.28 -3.57
N GLN A 215 -32.11 10.98 -3.28
CA GLN A 215 -33.34 10.24 -3.03
C GLN A 215 -33.11 9.05 -2.11
N THR A 216 -34.11 8.71 -1.31
CA THR A 216 -34.14 7.50 -0.49
C THR A 216 -35.49 6.80 -0.69
N ASP A 217 -35.45 5.53 -1.10
CA ASP A 217 -36.64 4.68 -1.20
C ASP A 217 -36.64 3.64 -0.09
N VAL A 218 -37.81 3.49 0.55
CA VAL A 218 -38.06 2.48 1.59
C VAL A 218 -39.25 1.61 1.18
N GLY A 219 -39.12 0.30 1.39
CA GLY A 219 -40.20 -0.67 1.14
C GLY A 219 -40.31 -1.22 -0.30
N GLN A 220 -40.76 -2.47 -0.41
CA GLN A 220 -40.97 -3.23 -1.67
C GLN A 220 -39.74 -3.36 -2.59
N ASN A 221 -38.55 -3.06 -2.10
CA ASN A 221 -37.30 -3.24 -2.83
C ASN A 221 -36.80 -4.68 -2.64
N LEU A 222 -36.46 -5.35 -3.75
CA LEU A 222 -36.04 -6.75 -3.75
C LEU A 222 -34.70 -6.91 -4.46
N PHE A 223 -33.92 -7.87 -3.99
CA PHE A 223 -32.61 -8.19 -4.49
C PHE A 223 -32.49 -9.70 -4.70
N TYR A 224 -31.74 -10.12 -5.71
CA TYR A 224 -31.41 -11.52 -5.91
C TYR A 224 -29.99 -11.67 -6.41
N TYR A 225 -29.19 -12.46 -5.70
CA TYR A 225 -27.81 -12.76 -6.08
C TYR A 225 -27.70 -14.17 -6.67
N ALA A 226 -27.31 -14.25 -7.94
CA ALA A 226 -27.15 -15.51 -8.66
C ALA A 226 -25.69 -15.96 -8.79
N GLY A 227 -24.76 -15.23 -8.16
CA GLY A 227 -23.33 -15.45 -8.27
C GLY A 227 -22.67 -14.54 -9.29
N ASN A 228 -22.79 -14.89 -10.58
CA ASN A 228 -22.28 -14.06 -11.69
C ASN A 228 -23.29 -13.02 -12.19
N TYR A 229 -24.49 -12.96 -11.59
CA TYR A 229 -25.50 -11.94 -11.87
C TYR A 229 -26.09 -11.39 -10.59
N LEU A 230 -26.38 -10.09 -10.65
CA LEU A 230 -27.11 -9.36 -9.64
C LEU A 230 -28.44 -8.93 -10.23
N TYR A 231 -29.55 -9.23 -9.57
CA TYR A 231 -30.86 -8.74 -9.95
C TYR A 231 -31.41 -7.85 -8.84
N PHE A 232 -32.05 -6.76 -9.22
CA PHE A 232 -32.62 -5.81 -8.27
C PHE A 232 -33.89 -5.20 -8.82
N LYS A 233 -34.80 -4.88 -7.90
CA LYS A 233 -36.09 -4.27 -8.19
C LYS A 233 -36.37 -3.19 -7.16
N ARG A 234 -36.72 -1.99 -7.64
CA ARG A 234 -37.16 -0.86 -6.81
C ARG A 234 -38.68 -0.74 -6.85
N GLY A 235 -39.35 -0.88 -5.71
CA GLY A 235 -40.82 -0.85 -5.62
C GLY A 235 -41.53 -1.79 -6.60
N ASN A 236 -42.55 -1.29 -7.30
CA ASN A 236 -43.33 -2.07 -8.27
C ASN A 236 -42.72 -2.14 -9.68
N ASN A 237 -41.48 -1.67 -9.86
CA ASN A 237 -40.83 -1.68 -11.18
C ASN A 237 -40.48 -3.10 -11.65
N SER A 238 -40.05 -3.21 -12.91
CA SER A 238 -39.49 -4.45 -13.45
C SER A 238 -38.15 -4.77 -12.80
N TRP A 239 -37.78 -6.06 -12.81
CA TRP A 239 -36.44 -6.48 -12.42
C TRP A 239 -35.41 -5.91 -13.41
N LEU A 240 -34.28 -5.46 -12.86
CA LEU A 240 -33.09 -5.10 -13.60
C LEU A 240 -31.97 -6.06 -13.20
N ASP A 241 -31.02 -6.26 -14.10
CA ASP A 241 -29.88 -7.14 -13.87
C ASP A 241 -28.53 -6.49 -14.19
N ARG A 242 -27.48 -7.00 -13.57
CA ARG A 242 -26.09 -6.72 -13.91
C ARG A 242 -25.28 -8.01 -13.86
N LYS A 243 -24.63 -8.34 -14.99
CA LYS A 243 -23.58 -9.35 -15.02
C LYS A 243 -22.39 -8.86 -14.19
N LEU A 244 -21.88 -9.72 -13.33
CA LEU A 244 -20.75 -9.44 -12.44
C LEU A 244 -19.50 -10.17 -12.93
N ASP A 245 -18.46 -9.39 -13.22
CA ASP A 245 -17.13 -9.91 -13.51
C ASP A 245 -16.17 -9.50 -12.38
N PHE A 246 -15.78 -10.45 -11.53
CA PHE A 246 -14.92 -10.17 -10.38
C PHE A 246 -13.63 -9.44 -10.76
N LYS A 247 -13.35 -8.34 -10.05
CA LYS A 247 -12.20 -7.46 -10.28
C LYS A 247 -11.15 -7.63 -9.21
N VAL A 248 -11.50 -7.35 -7.95
CA VAL A 248 -10.57 -7.35 -6.81
C VAL A 248 -11.34 -7.33 -5.49
N TYR A 249 -10.74 -7.86 -4.42
CA TYR A 249 -11.20 -7.66 -3.05
C TYR A 249 -10.32 -6.61 -2.35
N ASN A 250 -10.94 -5.66 -1.65
CA ASN A 250 -10.27 -4.64 -0.87
C ASN A 250 -10.41 -4.97 0.62
N SER A 251 -9.32 -5.42 1.24
CA SER A 251 -9.29 -5.80 2.66
C SER A 251 -9.42 -4.62 3.63
N TYR A 252 -9.13 -3.40 3.20
CA TYR A 252 -9.28 -2.21 4.06
C TYR A 252 -10.74 -1.84 4.22
N THR A 253 -11.51 -1.88 3.13
CA THR A 253 -12.95 -1.60 3.15
C THR A 253 -13.81 -2.85 3.34
N GLN A 254 -13.20 -4.05 3.36
CA GLN A 254 -13.89 -5.34 3.39
C GLN A 254 -14.96 -5.44 2.28
N THR A 255 -14.57 -5.09 1.05
CA THR A 255 -15.50 -5.07 -0.10
C THR A 255 -14.94 -5.76 -1.33
N TYR A 256 -15.83 -6.42 -2.06
CA TYR A 256 -15.57 -7.04 -3.35
C TYR A 256 -15.97 -6.08 -4.48
N TYR A 257 -15.08 -5.88 -5.44
CA TYR A 257 -15.31 -5.05 -6.61
C TYR A 257 -15.54 -5.93 -7.83
N TYR A 258 -16.50 -5.54 -8.65
CA TYR A 258 -16.89 -6.20 -9.89
C TYR A 258 -17.00 -5.18 -11.01
N ASN A 259 -16.54 -5.55 -12.20
CA ASN A 259 -16.85 -4.82 -13.42
C ASN A 259 -18.20 -5.30 -13.96
N THR A 260 -18.99 -4.38 -14.52
CA THR A 260 -20.22 -4.70 -15.25
C THR A 260 -20.33 -3.83 -16.50
N PRO A 261 -21.14 -4.21 -17.50
CA PRO A 261 -21.36 -3.38 -18.70
C PRO A 261 -21.92 -1.97 -18.42
N TYR A 262 -22.52 -1.76 -17.23
CA TYR A 262 -23.22 -0.53 -16.86
C TYR A 262 -22.51 0.26 -15.75
N GLY A 263 -21.32 -0.19 -15.32
CA GLY A 263 -20.54 0.45 -14.27
C GLY A 263 -20.02 -0.51 -13.21
N ASP A 264 -19.21 0.01 -12.28
CA ASP A 264 -18.64 -0.80 -11.21
C ASP A 264 -19.73 -1.20 -10.20
N VAL A 265 -19.57 -2.39 -9.61
CA VAL A 265 -20.38 -2.87 -8.49
C VAL A 265 -19.47 -3.20 -7.32
N VAL A 266 -19.84 -2.74 -6.14
CA VAL A 266 -19.09 -2.98 -4.90
C VAL A 266 -20.02 -3.66 -3.91
N ILE A 267 -19.59 -4.78 -3.33
CA ILE A 267 -20.39 -5.52 -2.35
C ILE A 267 -19.59 -5.70 -1.06
N SER A 268 -20.18 -5.38 0.09
CA SER A 268 -19.57 -5.61 1.39
C SER A 268 -19.39 -7.10 1.67
N GLU A 269 -18.33 -7.47 2.37
CA GLU A 269 -17.98 -8.86 2.68
C GLU A 269 -19.06 -9.61 3.45
N ASP A 270 -19.82 -8.90 4.29
CA ASP A 270 -20.95 -9.44 5.05
C ASP A 270 -22.28 -9.42 4.28
N PHE A 271 -22.26 -9.00 3.01
CA PHE A 271 -23.40 -8.88 2.11
C PHE A 271 -24.51 -7.94 2.59
N LYS A 272 -24.22 -6.99 3.48
CA LYS A 272 -25.21 -6.02 3.96
C LYS A 272 -25.35 -4.78 3.09
N VAL A 273 -24.33 -4.44 2.31
CA VAL A 273 -24.35 -3.25 1.45
C VAL A 273 -23.90 -3.62 0.06
N VAL A 274 -24.72 -3.28 -0.93
CA VAL A 274 -24.35 -3.34 -2.35
C VAL A 274 -24.42 -1.94 -2.93
N THR A 275 -23.33 -1.49 -3.55
CA THR A 275 -23.24 -0.20 -4.22
C THR A 275 -23.13 -0.40 -5.73
N LEU A 276 -24.05 0.19 -6.49
CA LEU A 276 -24.03 0.22 -7.95
C LEU A 276 -23.61 1.60 -8.42
N TYR A 277 -22.54 1.69 -9.21
CA TYR A 277 -22.15 2.92 -9.88
C TYR A 277 -22.75 2.95 -11.29
N ASP A 278 -23.21 4.13 -11.72
CA ASP A 278 -23.65 4.38 -13.10
C ASP A 278 -22.43 4.85 -13.92
N GLY A 279 -21.64 3.88 -14.37
CA GLY A 279 -20.30 4.09 -14.92
C GLY A 279 -19.14 3.63 -14.03
N ASN A 280 -17.92 4.00 -14.40
CA ASN A 280 -16.70 3.63 -13.66
C ASN A 280 -16.66 4.40 -12.32
N ILE A 281 -16.20 3.78 -11.24
CA ILE A 281 -16.12 4.41 -9.91
C ILE A 281 -15.32 5.72 -9.90
N ASN A 282 -14.34 5.85 -10.79
CA ASN A 282 -13.52 7.06 -10.94
C ASN A 282 -14.14 8.11 -11.88
N ASN A 283 -15.20 7.75 -12.61
CA ASN A 283 -15.84 8.59 -13.62
C ASN A 283 -17.33 8.24 -13.74
N CYS A 284 -18.08 8.44 -12.64
CA CYS A 284 -19.52 8.27 -12.59
C CYS A 284 -20.17 9.49 -11.94
N SER A 285 -21.36 9.84 -12.41
CA SER A 285 -22.14 10.96 -11.86
C SER A 285 -23.20 10.50 -10.88
N LYS A 286 -23.49 9.19 -10.82
CA LYS A 286 -24.52 8.61 -9.95
C LYS A 286 -24.06 7.30 -9.32
N LYS A 287 -24.52 7.05 -8.08
CA LYS A 287 -24.43 5.74 -7.43
C LYS A 287 -25.70 5.43 -6.64
N TYR A 288 -25.92 4.14 -6.41
CA TYR A 288 -27.04 3.59 -5.68
C TYR A 288 -26.53 2.67 -4.58
N GLU A 289 -26.93 2.90 -3.34
CA GLU A 289 -26.59 2.03 -2.21
C GLU A 289 -27.82 1.27 -1.73
N PHE A 290 -27.72 -0.06 -1.76
CA PHE A 290 -28.75 -1.01 -1.35
C PHE A 290 -28.37 -1.57 0.00
N ILE A 291 -29.23 -1.39 1.00
CA ILE A 291 -29.07 -1.96 2.33
C ILE A 291 -29.85 -3.28 2.38
N ILE A 292 -29.10 -4.39 2.38
CA ILE A 292 -29.64 -5.75 2.32
C ILE A 292 -30.13 -6.16 3.72
N GLU A 293 -31.34 -6.70 3.79
CA GLU A 293 -31.94 -7.24 5.02
C GLU A 293 -31.95 -8.79 5.00
N ALA A 294 -33.08 -9.39 5.39
CA ALA A 294 -33.25 -10.81 5.55
C ALA A 294 -33.33 -11.51 4.19
N PHE A 295 -32.68 -12.67 4.14
CA PHE A 295 -32.87 -13.67 3.11
C PHE A 295 -34.34 -14.11 3.05
N ASP A 296 -34.88 -14.21 1.84
CA ASP A 296 -36.22 -14.72 1.58
C ASP A 296 -36.18 -15.64 0.36
N LYS A 297 -36.39 -16.94 0.64
CA LYS A 297 -36.41 -18.01 -0.36
C LYS A 297 -37.57 -17.92 -1.34
N ASN A 298 -38.45 -16.93 -1.27
CA ASN A 298 -39.56 -16.75 -2.21
C ASN A 298 -39.32 -15.57 -3.17
N ILE A 299 -38.23 -14.82 -2.98
CA ILE A 299 -37.85 -13.75 -3.89
C ILE A 299 -37.03 -14.36 -5.02
N TYR A 300 -37.56 -14.27 -6.24
CA TYR A 300 -36.86 -14.65 -7.47
C TYR A 300 -37.17 -13.63 -8.57
N PRO A 301 -36.22 -13.34 -9.47
CA PRO A 301 -36.51 -12.65 -10.72
C PRO A 301 -37.48 -13.50 -11.54
N ASN A 302 -38.58 -12.88 -12.01
CA ASN A 302 -39.53 -13.52 -12.92
C ASN A 302 -39.11 -13.32 -14.37
#